data_AF-A0A0K8J840-F1
#
_entry.id   AF-A0A0K8J840-F1
#
_cell.length_a   1.000
_cell.length_b   1.000
_cell.length_c   1.000
_cell.angle_alpha   90.00
_cell.angle_beta   90.00
_cell.angle_gamma   90.00
#
_symmetry.space_group_name_H-M   'P 1'
#
loop_
_entity.id
_entity.type
_entity.pdbx_description
1 polymer ?
#
loop_
_entity_poly.entity_id
_entity_poly.type
_entity_poly.pdbx_seq_one_letter_code
_entity_poly.pdbx_strand_id
1 'polypeptide(L)'
;MICNTCGKSIQNEEANFCEYCGASIRSRNDFGGSDYHTKPSPPPVTKEVIINQNDKPVSFFDWLGTYLILFIPLVGSIIFFVLLIVWSFSRNVSESRKNWARATLVYILIVFIILVFIISIFGSDQFLNLINEEINQYNNML
;
A
#
# COMPACT_ATOMS: atom_id res chain seq x y z
N MET A 1 -40.19 -5.80 -5.16
CA MET A 1 -40.32 -4.50 -5.87
C MET A 1 -39.21 -4.32 -6.92
N ILE A 2 -39.35 -3.45 -7.94
CA ILE A 2 -38.31 -3.21 -8.97
C ILE A 2 -37.61 -1.87 -8.71
N CYS A 3 -36.27 -1.85 -8.73
CA CYS A 3 -35.50 -0.62 -8.56
C CYS A 3 -35.68 0.32 -9.78
N ASN A 4 -36.09 1.56 -9.56
CA ASN A 4 -36.25 2.58 -10.61
C ASN A 4 -34.92 3.12 -11.18
N THR A 5 -33.79 2.87 -10.51
CA THR A 5 -32.46 3.29 -10.95
C THR A 5 -31.75 2.24 -11.79
N CYS A 6 -31.81 0.96 -11.39
CA CYS A 6 -31.05 -0.11 -12.05
C CYS A 6 -31.92 -1.20 -12.70
N GLY A 7 -33.24 -1.17 -12.52
CA GLY A 7 -34.19 -2.09 -13.15
C GLY A 7 -34.20 -3.52 -12.59
N LYS A 8 -33.36 -3.85 -11.60
CA LYS A 8 -33.37 -5.19 -10.98
C LYS A 8 -34.51 -5.35 -9.97
N SER A 9 -35.00 -6.59 -9.84
CA SER A 9 -35.96 -6.99 -8.80
C SER A 9 -35.28 -7.08 -7.44
N ILE A 10 -35.88 -6.46 -6.44
CA ILE A 10 -35.50 -6.52 -5.03
C ILE A 10 -36.41 -7.55 -4.36
N GLN A 11 -35.78 -8.57 -3.76
CA GLN A 11 -36.47 -9.67 -3.07
C GLN A 11 -36.97 -9.25 -1.68
N ASN A 12 -36.26 -8.34 -1.01
CA ASN A 12 -36.66 -7.81 0.29
C ASN A 12 -37.60 -6.60 0.11
N GLU A 13 -38.85 -6.77 0.50
CA GLU A 13 -39.90 -5.73 0.40
C GLU A 13 -39.70 -4.58 1.40
N GLU A 14 -38.95 -4.80 2.48
CA GLU A 14 -38.64 -3.81 3.52
C GLU A 14 -37.29 -3.10 3.29
N ALA A 15 -36.63 -3.34 2.14
CA ALA A 15 -35.32 -2.76 1.87
C ALA A 15 -35.38 -1.25 1.61
N ASN A 16 -34.66 -0.48 2.43
CA ASN A 16 -34.53 0.98 2.24
C ASN A 16 -33.63 1.36 1.06
N PHE A 17 -32.72 0.45 0.68
CA PHE A 17 -31.72 0.67 -0.36
C PHE A 17 -31.63 -0.54 -1.30
N CYS A 18 -31.33 -0.31 -2.57
CA CYS A 18 -31.07 -1.36 -3.54
C CYS A 18 -29.75 -2.07 -3.21
N GLU A 19 -29.79 -3.38 -3.02
CA GLU A 19 -28.58 -4.21 -2.77
C GLU A 19 -27.58 -4.18 -3.92
N TYR A 20 -28.03 -3.88 -5.14
CA TYR A 20 -27.20 -3.94 -6.34
C TYR A 20 -26.57 -2.60 -6.74
N CYS A 21 -27.27 -1.48 -6.52
CA CYS A 21 -26.81 -0.16 -6.96
C CYS A 21 -26.76 0.89 -5.85
N GLY A 22 -27.22 0.57 -4.63
CA GLY A 22 -27.21 1.49 -3.48
C GLY A 22 -28.25 2.60 -3.51
N ALA A 23 -29.09 2.70 -4.55
CA ALA A 23 -30.13 3.73 -4.62
C ALA A 23 -31.19 3.54 -3.52
N SER A 24 -31.62 4.64 -2.88
CA SER A 24 -32.71 4.61 -1.90
C SER A 24 -34.03 4.27 -2.59
N ILE A 25 -34.74 3.26 -2.08
CA ILE A 25 -36.02 2.80 -2.65
C ILE A 25 -37.22 3.52 -2.00
N ARG A 26 -36.96 4.27 -0.92
CA ARG A 26 -37.94 5.18 -0.31
C ARG A 26 -38.18 6.40 -1.20
N SER A 27 -39.24 6.30 -2.01
CA SER A 27 -40.25 7.35 -2.22
C SER A 27 -40.68 7.43 -3.69
N ARG A 28 -41.74 6.68 -4.01
CA ARG A 28 -42.67 7.00 -5.09
C ARG A 28 -43.96 6.25 -4.80
N ASN A 29 -44.85 6.87 -4.03
CA ASN A 29 -46.33 6.77 -4.10
C ASN A 29 -46.99 7.14 -2.77
N ASP A 30 -46.86 8.39 -2.34
CA ASP A 30 -47.91 9.02 -1.52
C ASP A 30 -48.26 10.36 -2.16
N PHE A 31 -49.35 10.34 -2.94
CA PHE A 31 -50.10 11.54 -3.30
C PHE A 31 -50.82 12.00 -2.03
N GLY A 32 -50.19 12.88 -1.27
CA GLY A 32 -50.75 13.48 -0.07
C GLY A 32 -49.75 14.47 0.50
N GLY A 33 -50.06 15.76 0.38
CA GLY A 33 -49.14 16.82 0.77
C GLY A 33 -48.81 16.81 2.26
N SER A 34 -47.59 17.20 2.58
CA SER A 34 -47.32 18.15 3.66
C SER A 34 -45.85 18.54 3.63
N ASP A 35 -45.67 19.85 3.78
CA ASP A 35 -44.42 20.57 3.95
C ASP A 35 -43.37 19.82 4.76
N TYR A 36 -42.28 19.45 4.08
CA TYR A 36 -41.00 19.35 4.73
C TYR A 36 -40.19 20.57 4.30
N HIS A 37 -40.10 21.53 5.23
CA HIS A 37 -39.05 22.53 5.25
C HIS A 37 -37.70 21.81 5.12
N THR A 38 -37.27 21.62 3.88
CA THR A 38 -35.90 21.29 3.58
C THR A 38 -35.15 22.58 3.83
N LYS A 39 -34.64 22.75 5.06
CA LYS A 39 -33.54 23.67 5.31
C LYS A 39 -32.55 23.40 4.17
N PRO A 40 -32.21 24.37 3.31
CA PRO A 40 -31.33 24.10 2.19
C PRO A 40 -30.09 23.45 2.76
N SER A 41 -29.93 22.15 2.49
CA SER A 41 -28.69 21.46 2.76
C SER A 41 -27.65 22.33 2.06
N PRO A 42 -26.58 22.76 2.75
CA PRO A 42 -25.51 23.47 2.08
C PRO A 42 -25.17 22.65 0.82
N PRO A 43 -24.97 23.31 -0.34
CA PRO A 43 -24.62 22.61 -1.57
C PRO A 43 -23.56 21.58 -1.21
N PRO A 44 -23.61 20.34 -1.76
CA PRO A 44 -22.59 19.35 -1.47
C PRO A 44 -21.28 20.08 -1.65
N VAL A 45 -20.56 20.27 -0.54
CA VAL A 45 -19.23 20.83 -0.59
C VAL A 45 -18.52 19.74 -1.35
N THR A 46 -18.41 19.93 -2.66
CA THR A 46 -17.35 19.37 -3.44
C THR A 46 -16.14 19.84 -2.67
N LYS A 47 -15.67 19.02 -1.72
CA LYS A 47 -14.27 18.99 -1.41
C LYS A 47 -13.70 18.80 -2.79
N GLU A 48 -13.22 19.90 -3.37
CA GLU A 48 -12.20 19.82 -4.38
C GLU A 48 -11.21 18.85 -3.73
N VAL A 49 -11.28 17.59 -4.17
CA VAL A 49 -10.26 16.62 -3.82
C VAL A 49 -9.09 17.24 -4.53
N ILE A 50 -8.35 18.07 -3.81
CA ILE A 50 -7.00 18.43 -4.17
C ILE A 50 -6.36 17.06 -4.17
N ILE A 51 -6.34 16.41 -5.34
CA ILE A 51 -5.66 15.15 -5.54
C ILE A 51 -4.21 15.57 -5.36
N ASN A 52 -3.74 15.48 -4.11
CA ASN A 52 -2.33 15.54 -3.84
C ASN A 52 -1.76 14.44 -4.72
N GLN A 53 -0.89 14.79 -5.66
CA GLN A 53 -0.28 13.81 -6.55
C GLN A 53 0.50 12.73 -5.78
N ASN A 54 0.62 12.88 -4.45
CA ASN A 54 1.15 11.92 -3.48
C ASN A 54 0.16 10.80 -3.09
N ASP A 55 -1.14 10.95 -3.36
CA ASP A 55 -2.20 9.98 -3.00
C ASP A 55 -2.49 8.97 -4.12
N LYS A 56 -1.89 9.14 -5.30
CA LYS A 56 -2.01 8.13 -6.36
C LYS A 56 -1.26 6.87 -5.94
N PRO A 57 -1.89 5.69 -6.02
CA PRO A 57 -1.26 4.44 -5.63
C PRO A 57 -0.01 4.18 -6.49
N VAL A 58 1.03 3.62 -5.88
CA VAL A 58 2.25 3.24 -6.57
C VAL A 58 1.96 2.01 -7.44
N SER A 59 2.35 2.05 -8.71
CA SER A 59 2.05 0.97 -9.66
C SER A 59 2.87 -0.29 -9.34
N PHE A 60 2.37 -1.45 -9.76
CA PHE A 60 3.11 -2.72 -9.65
C PHE A 60 4.48 -2.64 -10.34
N PHE A 61 4.55 -2.08 -11.55
CA PHE A 61 5.79 -1.98 -12.31
C PHE A 61 6.81 -1.04 -11.65
N ASP A 62 6.36 -0.05 -10.88
CA ASP A 62 7.26 0.81 -10.10
C ASP A 62 7.95 0.00 -8.99
N TRP A 63 7.20 -0.87 -8.31
CA TRP A 63 7.75 -1.78 -7.30
C TRP A 63 8.66 -2.83 -7.95
N LEU A 64 8.23 -3.42 -9.06
CA LEU A 64 9.04 -4.39 -9.79
C LEU A 64 10.38 -3.78 -10.23
N GLY A 65 10.37 -2.55 -10.76
CA GLY A 65 11.59 -1.83 -11.13
C GLY A 65 12.52 -1.58 -9.93
N THR A 66 11.94 -1.33 -8.76
CA THR A 66 12.70 -1.15 -7.51
C THR A 66 13.43 -2.43 -7.11
N TYR A 67 12.76 -3.59 -7.20
CA TYR A 67 13.39 -4.89 -6.96
C TYR A 67 14.36 -5.30 -8.08
N LEU A 68 14.12 -4.84 -9.31
CA LEU A 68 14.98 -5.16 -10.45
C LEU A 68 16.44 -4.68 -10.24
N ILE A 69 16.60 -3.56 -9.54
CA ILE A 69 17.91 -2.98 -9.18
C ILE A 69 18.76 -3.98 -8.37
N LEU A 70 18.15 -4.83 -7.55
CA LEU A 70 18.86 -5.80 -6.72
C LEU A 70 19.50 -6.93 -7.54
N PHE A 71 19.04 -7.18 -8.78
CA PHE A 71 19.64 -8.19 -9.65
C PHE A 71 20.96 -7.74 -10.29
N ILE A 72 21.35 -6.48 -10.15
CA ILE A 72 22.67 -6.01 -10.58
C ILE A 72 23.68 -6.37 -9.49
N PRO A 73 24.56 -7.37 -9.69
CA PRO A 73 25.50 -7.81 -8.67
C PRO A 73 26.46 -6.67 -8.28
N LEU A 74 26.82 -6.62 -7.00
CA LEU A 74 27.68 -5.62 -6.35
C LEU A 74 27.14 -4.17 -6.38
N VAL A 75 26.92 -3.61 -7.57
CA VAL A 75 26.54 -2.21 -7.76
C VAL A 75 25.07 -1.97 -7.41
N GLY A 76 24.20 -2.96 -7.65
CA GLY A 76 22.76 -2.85 -7.38
C GLY A 76 22.46 -2.57 -5.92
N SER A 77 23.19 -3.21 -5.00
CA SER A 77 23.02 -2.99 -3.55
C SER A 77 23.37 -1.56 -3.13
N ILE A 78 24.43 -0.98 -3.69
CA ILE A 78 24.85 0.40 -3.40
C ILE A 78 23.81 1.38 -3.94
N ILE A 79 23.39 1.22 -5.21
CA ILE A 79 22.37 2.07 -5.83
C ILE A 79 21.05 1.98 -5.05
N PHE A 80 20.65 0.78 -4.66
CA PHE A 80 19.44 0.56 -3.88
C PHE A 80 19.50 1.29 -2.53
N PHE A 81 20.62 1.23 -1.81
CA PHE A 81 20.78 1.94 -0.55
C PHE A 81 20.69 3.47 -0.72
N VAL A 82 21.33 4.02 -1.76
CA VAL A 82 21.21 5.45 -2.08
C VAL A 82 19.77 5.83 -2.40
N LEU A 83 19.05 5.00 -3.17
CA LEU A 83 17.66 5.21 -3.51
C LEU A 83 16.77 5.26 -2.25
N LEU A 84 17.00 4.39 -1.26
CA LEU A 84 16.28 4.41 0.02
C LEU A 84 16.46 5.73 0.76
N ILE A 85 17.70 6.25 0.83
CA ILE A 85 17.99 7.54 1.46
C ILE A 85 17.28 8.67 0.69
N VAL A 86 17.44 8.71 -0.63
CA VAL A 86 16.82 9.75 -1.47
C VAL A 86 15.31 9.72 -1.29
N TRP A 87 14.66 8.56 -1.31
CA TRP A 87 13.21 8.46 -1.14
C TRP A 87 12.75 8.79 0.27
N SER A 88 13.50 8.41 1.31
CA SER A 88 13.16 8.72 2.70
C SER A 88 13.07 10.24 2.97
N PHE A 89 13.98 11.02 2.37
CA PHE A 89 14.12 12.46 2.62
C PHE A 89 13.63 13.36 1.48
N SER A 90 13.24 12.79 0.33
CA SER A 90 12.73 13.59 -0.78
C SER A 90 11.37 14.23 -0.46
N ARG A 91 11.15 15.44 -0.95
CA ARG A 91 9.87 16.16 -0.80
C ARG A 91 8.87 15.75 -1.89
N ASN A 92 9.35 15.35 -3.06
CA ASN A 92 8.56 15.17 -4.30
C ASN A 92 8.28 13.70 -4.68
N VAL A 93 8.22 12.80 -3.69
CA VAL A 93 7.96 11.37 -3.88
C VAL A 93 6.61 11.03 -3.24
N SER A 94 5.90 9.99 -3.71
CA SER A 94 4.64 9.57 -3.09
C SER A 94 4.86 9.09 -1.65
N GLU A 95 3.88 9.35 -0.79
CA GLU A 95 3.99 9.08 0.64
C GLU A 95 4.26 7.58 0.92
N SER A 96 3.64 6.70 0.12
CA SER A 96 3.85 5.26 0.19
C SER A 96 5.32 4.86 -0.05
N ARG A 97 6.02 5.47 -1.01
CA ARG A 97 7.44 5.17 -1.28
C ARG A 97 8.35 5.72 -0.20
N LYS A 98 8.05 6.90 0.36
CA LYS A 98 8.82 7.47 1.48
C LYS A 98 8.73 6.57 2.72
N ASN A 99 7.51 6.16 3.07
CA ASN A 99 7.29 5.33 4.26
C ASN A 99 7.87 3.94 4.09
N TRP A 100 7.76 3.34 2.89
CA TRP A 100 8.44 2.09 2.58
C TRP A 100 9.97 2.23 2.70
N ALA A 101 10.55 3.30 2.17
CA ALA A 101 12.00 3.53 2.26
C ALA A 101 12.48 3.70 3.71
N ARG A 102 11.74 4.48 4.51
CA ARG A 102 12.00 4.67 5.96
C ARG A 102 11.91 3.36 6.73
N ALA A 103 10.84 2.59 6.52
CA ALA A 103 10.65 1.30 7.15
C ALA A 103 11.77 0.32 6.77
N THR A 104 12.18 0.31 5.50
CA THR A 104 13.27 -0.54 5.01
C THR A 104 14.61 -0.16 5.64
N LEU A 105 14.92 1.14 5.79
CA LEU A 105 16.13 1.59 6.48
C LEU A 105 16.17 1.14 7.94
N VAL A 106 15.04 1.26 8.66
CA VAL A 106 14.93 0.79 10.04
C VAL A 106 15.07 -0.74 10.12
N TYR A 107 14.44 -1.46 9.19
CA TYR A 107 14.57 -2.92 9.10
C TYR A 107 16.02 -3.36 8.91
N ILE A 108 16.76 -2.74 7.97
CA ILE A 108 18.19 -3.02 7.74
C ILE A 108 19.00 -2.77 9.01
N LEU A 109 18.72 -1.66 9.72
CA LEU A 109 19.40 -1.34 10.98
C LEU A 109 19.13 -2.40 12.07
N ILE A 110 17.89 -2.86 12.22
CA ILE A 110 17.52 -3.89 13.19
C ILE A 110 18.24 -5.21 12.87
N VAL A 111 18.21 -5.66 11.61
CA VAL A 111 18.90 -6.87 11.18
C VAL A 111 20.40 -6.78 11.44
N PHE A 112 21.00 -5.63 11.15
CA PHE A 112 22.42 -5.38 11.42
C PHE A 112 22.76 -5.50 12.92
N ILE A 113 21.96 -4.90 13.81
CA ILE A 113 22.16 -5.00 15.26
C ILE A 113 22.05 -6.46 15.73
N ILE A 114 21.04 -7.20 15.26
CA ILE A 114 20.85 -8.62 15.59
C ILE A 114 22.05 -9.45 15.11
N LEU A 115 22.54 -9.20 13.90
CA LEU A 115 23.70 -9.92 13.35
C LEU A 115 24.96 -9.68 14.19
N VAL A 116 25.24 -8.42 14.54
CA VAL A 116 26.39 -8.06 15.40
C VAL A 116 26.26 -8.74 16.77
N PHE A 117 25.06 -8.77 17.34
CA PHE A 117 24.79 -9.43 18.62
C PHE A 117 25.06 -10.95 18.56
N ILE A 118 24.59 -11.63 17.51
CA ILE A 118 24.84 -13.06 17.29
C ILE A 118 26.36 -13.32 17.16
N ILE A 119 27.05 -12.57 16.31
CA ILE A 119 28.51 -12.70 16.12
C ILE A 119 29.26 -12.48 17.44
N SER A 120 28.79 -11.55 18.28
CA SER A 120 29.41 -11.28 19.59
C SER A 120 29.26 -12.42 20.59
N ILE A 121 28.20 -13.23 20.49
CA ILE A 121 27.96 -14.38 21.39
C ILE A 121 28.69 -15.63 20.91
N PHE A 122 28.61 -15.93 19.62
CA PHE A 122 29.12 -17.18 19.04
C PHE A 122 30.57 -17.08 18.55
N GLY A 123 31.11 -15.87 18.44
CA GLY A 123 32.45 -15.61 17.90
C GLY A 123 32.46 -15.53 16.37
N SER A 124 33.30 -14.65 15.83
CA SER A 124 33.43 -14.45 14.38
C SER A 124 33.92 -15.68 13.64
N ASP A 125 34.79 -16.47 14.27
CA ASP A 125 35.48 -17.59 13.62
C ASP A 125 34.51 -18.72 13.28
N GLN A 126 33.57 -19.02 14.18
CA GLN A 126 32.52 -20.02 13.93
C GLN A 126 31.61 -19.57 12.79
N PHE A 127 31.20 -18.31 12.77
CA PHE A 127 30.37 -17.75 11.71
C PHE A 127 31.07 -17.77 10.34
N LEU A 128 32.35 -17.38 10.28
CA LEU A 128 33.13 -17.42 9.04
C LEU A 128 33.35 -18.86 8.54
N ASN A 129 33.56 -19.82 9.45
CA ASN A 129 33.70 -21.22 9.08
C ASN A 129 32.43 -21.76 8.41
N LEU A 130 31.24 -21.43 8.94
CA LEU A 130 29.96 -21.81 8.33
C LEU A 130 29.80 -21.26 6.90
N ILE A 131 30.17 -19.99 6.68
CA ILE A 131 30.13 -19.38 5.35
C ILE A 131 31.13 -20.05 4.40
N ASN A 132 32.36 -20.31 4.89
CA ASN A 132 33.40 -20.94 4.09
C ASN A 132 33.00 -22.37 3.68
N GLU A 133 32.34 -23.12 4.56
CA GLU A 133 31.83 -24.46 4.26
C GLU A 133 30.78 -24.42 3.15
N GLU A 134 29.81 -23.51 3.20
CA GLU A 134 28.81 -23.35 2.14
C GLU A 134 29.44 -22.97 0.80
N ILE A 135 30.41 -22.04 0.79
CA ILE A 135 31.12 -21.63 -0.43
C ILE A 135 31.91 -22.79 -1.02
N ASN A 136 32.63 -23.54 -0.18
CA ASN A 136 33.39 -24.71 -0.61
C ASN A 136 32.47 -25.80 -1.18
N GLN A 137 31.31 -26.02 -0.56
CA GLN A 137 30.32 -26.94 -1.09
C GLN A 137 29.80 -26.48 -2.47
N TYR A 138 29.48 -25.20 -2.62
CA TYR A 138 29.07 -24.62 -3.91
C TYR A 138 30.14 -24.79 -5.00
N ASN A 139 31.40 -24.51 -4.67
CA ASN A 139 32.52 -24.64 -5.60
C ASN A 139 32.78 -26.09 -6.03
N ASN A 140 32.52 -27.08 -5.16
CA ASN A 140 32.69 -28.49 -5.48
C ASN A 140 31.54 -29.07 -6.33
N MET A 141 30.41 -28.35 -6.45
CA MET A 141 29.26 -28.74 -7.29
C MET A 141 29.33 -28.16 -8.71
N LEU A 142 30.19 -27.16 -8.95
CA LEU A 142 30.51 -26.59 -10.27
C LEU A 142 31.65 -27.36 -10.93
#